data_AF-A0A9P7X750-F1
#
_entry.id   AF-A0A9P7X750-F1
#
_cell.length_a   1.000
_cell.length_b   1.000
_cell.length_c   1.000
_cell.angle_alpha   90.00
_cell.angle_beta   90.00
_cell.angle_gamma   90.00
#
_symmetry.space_group_name_H-M   'P 1'
#
loop_
_entity.id
_entity.type
_entity.pdbx_description
1 polymer ?
#
loop_
_entity_poly.entity_id
_entity_poly.type
_entity_poly.pdbx_seq_one_letter_code
_entity_poly.pdbx_strand_id
1 'polypeptide(L)'
;MPSPSPVEVLRYDTVDYNKVWRGAVMVVTADAGSHYDPHPMLTLEWNESQGHTRSSSVPNGESWQRAPRRSRRESLPGQVIFVYHSAAGSFSFWRFLIEIPLGAHEMSVKYALNQGVMHEFFVPGSTQNMRWAAHSCNGFSSGINPDDFKSSAYETGYDPVWSDLLEKHAESPFHVLVGGGDQIYCDGYVEPQGDAQSICNQFRIMQHHARAGATRLACYQEGLKQDGLSCNG
;
A
#
# COMPACT_ATOMS: atom_id res chain seq x y z
N MET A 1 -9.74 25.49 -7.60
CA MET A 1 -8.74 24.41 -7.83
C MET A 1 -9.38 23.10 -7.38
N PRO A 2 -9.19 21.97 -8.08
CA PRO A 2 -9.66 20.69 -7.57
C PRO A 2 -9.00 20.41 -6.20
N SER A 3 -9.77 19.87 -5.25
CA SER A 3 -9.19 19.47 -3.96
C SER A 3 -8.11 18.42 -4.20
N PRO A 4 -6.98 18.46 -3.49
CA PRO A 4 -5.97 17.43 -3.65
C PRO A 4 -6.58 16.06 -3.31
N SER A 5 -6.36 15.07 -4.17
CA SER A 5 -6.70 13.68 -3.87
C SER A 5 -6.03 13.24 -2.57
N PRO A 6 -6.69 12.44 -1.73
CA PRO A 6 -6.11 11.95 -0.50
C PRO A 6 -4.84 11.12 -0.76
N VAL A 7 -3.94 11.14 0.21
CA VAL A 7 -2.70 10.35 0.22
C VAL A 7 -3.06 8.98 0.79
N GLU A 8 -2.86 7.91 0.01
CA GLU A 8 -3.19 6.53 0.39
C GLU A 8 -1.92 5.66 0.44
N VAL A 9 -1.78 4.83 1.49
CA VAL A 9 -0.66 3.90 1.64
C VAL A 9 -1.18 2.53 2.05
N LEU A 10 -0.88 1.50 1.26
CA LEU A 10 -1.13 0.10 1.61
C LEU A 10 0.06 -0.48 2.36
N ARG A 11 -0.18 -1.01 3.56
CA ARG A 11 0.85 -1.61 4.41
C ARG A 11 0.57 -3.10 4.62
N TYR A 12 1.62 -3.91 4.44
CA TYR A 12 1.67 -5.29 4.91
C TYR A 12 2.03 -5.34 6.40
N ASP A 13 1.35 -6.20 7.16
CA ASP A 13 1.67 -6.48 8.56
C ASP A 13 2.18 -7.91 8.74
N THR A 14 1.33 -8.91 8.49
CA THR A 14 1.69 -10.32 8.71
C THR A 14 0.80 -11.29 7.93
N VAL A 15 1.20 -12.56 7.89
CA VAL A 15 0.32 -13.70 7.60
C VAL A 15 0.30 -14.59 8.83
N ASP A 16 -0.87 -14.80 9.42
CA ASP A 16 -0.99 -15.59 10.64
C ASP A 16 -1.04 -17.11 10.38
N TYR A 17 -1.04 -17.89 11.46
CA TYR A 17 -1.09 -19.35 11.40
C TYR A 17 -2.36 -19.90 10.73
N ASN A 18 -3.46 -19.12 10.73
CA ASN A 18 -4.70 -19.47 10.07
C ASN A 18 -4.67 -19.11 8.57
N LYS A 19 -3.51 -18.71 8.05
CA LYS A 19 -3.31 -18.31 6.66
C LYS A 19 -4.16 -17.10 6.28
N VAL A 20 -4.32 -16.15 7.22
CA VAL A 20 -4.95 -14.86 6.92
C VAL A 20 -3.86 -13.81 6.72
N TRP A 21 -3.88 -13.18 5.56
CA TRP A 21 -3.07 -12.00 5.27
C TRP A 21 -3.68 -10.78 5.96
N ARG A 22 -2.84 -10.06 6.71
CA ARG A 22 -3.23 -8.89 7.49
C ARG A 22 -2.42 -7.68 7.03
N GLY A 23 -3.13 -6.59 6.85
CA GLY A 23 -2.54 -5.31 6.46
C GLY A 23 -3.47 -4.16 6.79
N ALA A 24 -3.07 -2.96 6.37
CA ALA A 24 -3.91 -1.79 6.53
C ALA A 24 -3.74 -0.82 5.36
N VAL A 25 -4.81 -0.14 5.00
CA VAL A 25 -4.72 1.08 4.19
C VAL A 25 -4.77 2.27 5.14
N MET A 26 -3.79 3.17 5.01
CA MET A 26 -3.77 4.45 5.69
C MET A 26 -4.13 5.55 4.71
N VAL A 27 -5.02 6.45 5.12
CA VAL A 27 -5.45 7.59 4.32
C VAL A 27 -5.26 8.87 5.13
N VAL A 28 -4.66 9.89 4.52
CA VAL A 28 -4.55 11.22 5.12
C VAL A 28 -5.43 12.20 4.36
N THR A 29 -6.32 12.87 5.07
CA THR A 29 -7.23 13.89 4.52
C THR A 29 -6.93 15.25 5.14
N ALA A 30 -6.99 16.32 4.34
CA ALA A 30 -7.10 17.67 4.89
C ALA A 30 -8.54 17.89 5.35
N ASP A 31 -8.74 18.27 6.61
CA ASP A 31 -10.09 18.38 7.19
C ASP A 31 -10.85 19.58 6.62
N ALA A 32 -10.12 20.63 6.23
CA ALA A 32 -10.69 21.79 5.57
C ALA A 32 -11.35 21.40 4.24
N GLY A 33 -12.67 21.54 4.15
CA GLY A 33 -13.46 21.19 2.97
C GLY A 33 -13.77 19.70 2.82
N SER A 34 -13.37 18.85 3.77
CA SER A 34 -13.77 17.45 3.80
C SER A 34 -15.12 17.27 4.49
N HIS A 35 -15.92 16.35 3.97
CA HIS A 35 -17.17 15.91 4.58
C HIS A 35 -17.04 14.44 4.94
N TYR A 36 -17.25 14.12 6.22
CA TYR A 36 -17.05 12.77 6.78
C TYR A 36 -18.37 12.10 7.19
N ASP A 37 -19.50 12.56 6.66
CA ASP A 37 -20.79 11.90 6.85
C ASP A 37 -21.38 11.46 5.49
N PRO A 38 -21.47 10.15 5.22
CA PRO A 38 -20.97 9.05 6.06
C PRO A 38 -19.44 9.04 6.15
N HIS A 39 -18.91 8.40 7.21
CA HIS A 39 -17.46 8.24 7.38
C HIS A 39 -16.82 7.54 6.16
N PRO A 40 -15.53 7.79 5.89
CA PRO A 40 -14.81 7.09 4.83
C PRO A 40 -14.91 5.57 4.97
N MET A 41 -15.23 4.89 3.86
CA MET A 41 -15.37 3.45 3.76
C MET A 41 -14.40 2.90 2.72
N LEU A 42 -13.70 1.82 3.03
CA LEU A 42 -12.89 1.07 2.06
C LEU A 42 -13.71 -0.09 1.53
N THR A 43 -13.94 -0.14 0.23
CA THR A 43 -14.50 -1.33 -0.42
C THR A 43 -13.37 -2.26 -0.82
N LEU A 44 -13.43 -3.53 -0.43
CA LEU A 44 -12.51 -4.59 -0.85
C LEU A 44 -13.24 -5.62 -1.72
N GLU A 45 -12.56 -6.13 -2.75
CA GLU A 45 -13.09 -7.16 -3.64
C GLU A 45 -12.00 -8.17 -4.03
N TRP A 46 -12.30 -9.46 -3.91
CA TRP A 46 -11.41 -10.52 -4.41
C TRP A 46 -12.20 -11.79 -4.72
N ASN A 47 -11.57 -12.74 -5.39
CA ASN A 47 -12.14 -14.06 -5.65
C ASN A 47 -11.61 -15.05 -4.62
N GLU A 48 -12.50 -15.76 -3.94
CA GLU A 48 -12.10 -16.89 -3.10
C GLU A 48 -11.55 -18.00 -3.98
N SER A 49 -10.30 -18.40 -3.76
CA SER A 49 -9.75 -19.57 -4.43
C SER A 49 -10.53 -20.81 -3.98
N GLN A 50 -10.81 -21.72 -4.92
CA GLN A 50 -11.61 -22.91 -4.68
C GLN A 50 -11.04 -23.74 -3.52
N GLY A 51 -11.81 -23.89 -2.45
CA GLY A 51 -11.71 -25.10 -1.64
C GLY A 51 -12.25 -26.27 -2.49
N HIS A 52 -11.52 -27.38 -2.57
CA HIS A 52 -12.11 -28.62 -3.07
C HIS A 52 -13.18 -29.10 -2.09
N THR A 53 -14.44 -28.71 -2.28
CA THR A 53 -15.54 -29.38 -1.58
C THR A 53 -15.72 -30.75 -2.22
N ARG A 54 -15.36 -31.82 -1.50
CA ARG A 54 -15.81 -33.18 -1.86
C ARG A 54 -17.34 -33.17 -1.79
N SER A 55 -18.01 -33.21 -2.94
CA SER A 55 -19.44 -33.50 -2.98
C SER A 55 -19.62 -34.92 -2.47
N SER A 56 -20.24 -35.07 -1.30
CA SER A 56 -20.43 -36.36 -0.62
C SER A 56 -21.64 -37.14 -1.14
N SER A 57 -22.14 -36.86 -2.35
CA SER A 57 -23.43 -37.41 -2.79
C SER A 57 -23.49 -37.92 -4.25
N VAL A 58 -22.49 -38.67 -4.73
CA VAL A 58 -22.68 -39.58 -5.88
C VAL A 58 -21.81 -40.84 -5.73
N PRO A 59 -22.37 -42.04 -5.48
CA PRO A 59 -21.67 -43.29 -5.70
C PRO A 59 -21.65 -43.58 -7.21
N ASN A 60 -20.46 -43.75 -7.78
CA ASN A 60 -20.14 -43.96 -9.21
C ASN A 60 -20.21 -42.73 -10.12
N GLY A 61 -19.04 -42.12 -10.34
CA GLY A 61 -18.77 -41.19 -11.43
C GLY A 61 -17.97 -39.98 -10.95
N GLU A 62 -16.64 -40.01 -11.09
CA GLU A 62 -15.78 -38.86 -10.85
C GLU A 62 -16.05 -37.77 -11.91
N SER A 63 -17.02 -36.90 -11.64
CA SER A 63 -17.18 -35.63 -12.36
C SER A 63 -16.69 -34.50 -11.47
N TRP A 64 -15.48 -34.01 -11.76
CA TRP A 64 -14.93 -32.81 -11.13
C TRP A 64 -15.66 -31.58 -11.66
N GLN A 65 -16.84 -31.28 -11.12
CA GLN A 65 -17.53 -30.04 -11.43
C GLN A 65 -16.83 -28.89 -10.69
N ARG A 66 -16.29 -27.93 -11.47
CA ARG A 66 -15.63 -26.74 -10.93
C ARG A 66 -16.67 -25.86 -10.23
N ALA A 67 -16.60 -25.76 -8.90
CA ALA A 67 -17.50 -24.90 -8.12
C ALA A 67 -17.43 -23.45 -8.65
N PRO A 68 -18.56 -22.71 -8.66
CA PRO A 68 -18.57 -21.32 -9.12
C PRO A 68 -17.59 -20.48 -8.30
N ARG A 69 -16.83 -19.60 -8.97
CA ARG A 69 -15.92 -18.65 -8.32
C ARG A 69 -16.76 -17.72 -7.43
N ARG A 70 -16.63 -17.85 -6.12
CA ARG A 70 -17.29 -16.96 -5.18
C ARG A 70 -16.46 -15.68 -5.08
N SER A 71 -17.00 -14.59 -5.62
CA SER A 71 -16.46 -13.26 -5.38
C SER A 71 -16.87 -12.81 -3.97
N ARG A 72 -15.91 -12.37 -3.17
CA ARG A 72 -16.13 -11.74 -1.87
C ARG A 72 -15.96 -10.23 -2.03
N ARG A 73 -16.90 -9.49 -1.45
CA ARG A 73 -16.87 -8.03 -1.38
C ARG A 73 -17.14 -7.60 0.04
N GLU A 74 -16.30 -6.73 0.57
CA GLU A 74 -16.40 -6.23 1.93
C GLU A 74 -16.36 -4.71 1.95
N SER A 75 -17.02 -4.11 2.94
CA SER A 75 -16.93 -2.68 3.21
C SER A 75 -16.39 -2.50 4.63
N LEU A 76 -15.23 -1.87 4.71
CA LEU A 76 -14.50 -1.67 5.95
C LEU A 76 -14.61 -0.22 6.39
N PRO A 77 -15.05 0.06 7.63
CA PRO A 77 -15.10 1.42 8.15
C PRO A 77 -13.70 1.95 8.44
N GLY A 78 -13.48 3.23 8.16
CA GLY A 78 -12.27 3.92 8.56
C GLY A 78 -12.26 4.25 10.04
N GLN A 79 -11.13 3.97 10.70
CA GLN A 79 -10.86 4.42 12.06
C GLN A 79 -9.95 5.65 12.03
N VAL A 80 -10.36 6.76 12.65
CA VAL A 80 -9.43 7.87 12.91
C VAL A 80 -8.43 7.40 13.96
N ILE A 81 -7.13 7.45 13.62
CA ILE A 81 -6.04 7.04 14.51
C ILE A 81 -5.24 8.22 15.04
N PHE A 82 -5.28 9.36 14.35
CA PHE A 82 -4.59 10.58 14.74
C PHE A 82 -5.16 11.79 14.00
N VAL A 83 -5.12 12.96 14.64
CA VAL A 83 -5.42 14.25 14.01
C VAL A 83 -4.23 15.18 14.26
N TYR A 84 -3.64 15.68 13.17
CA TYR A 84 -2.56 16.65 13.23
C TYR A 84 -3.11 18.06 13.05
N HIS A 85 -2.71 19.00 13.91
CA HIS A 85 -3.07 20.40 13.80
C HIS A 85 -1.84 21.23 13.44
N SER A 86 -1.94 22.08 12.42
CA SER A 86 -0.91 23.03 12.02
C SER A 86 -1.47 24.40 11.70
N ALA A 87 -0.59 25.36 11.46
CA ALA A 87 -0.97 26.69 10.96
C ALA A 87 -1.73 26.62 9.61
N ALA A 88 -1.46 25.59 8.81
CA ALA A 88 -2.11 25.37 7.51
C ALA A 88 -3.48 24.65 7.60
N GLY A 89 -3.86 24.14 8.77
CA GLY A 89 -5.13 23.45 8.99
C GLY A 89 -4.98 22.15 9.78
N SER A 90 -6.07 21.37 9.82
CA SER A 90 -6.10 20.06 10.49
C SER A 90 -6.09 18.92 9.47
N PHE A 91 -5.43 17.82 9.81
CA PHE A 91 -5.29 16.64 8.96
C PHE A 91 -5.64 15.38 9.74
N SER A 92 -6.67 14.67 9.31
CA SER A 92 -7.08 13.39 9.89
C SER A 92 -6.38 12.20 9.22
N PHE A 93 -5.87 11.29 10.06
CA PHE A 93 -5.27 10.02 9.66
C PHE A 93 -6.29 8.90 9.91
N TRP A 94 -6.68 8.24 8.83
CA TRP A 94 -7.63 7.14 8.83
C TRP A 94 -6.91 5.82 8.60
N ARG A 95 -7.32 4.77 9.30
CA ARG A 95 -6.82 3.41 9.14
C ARG A 95 -7.97 2.46 8.84
N PHE A 96 -7.78 1.64 7.82
CA PHE A 96 -8.68 0.56 7.42
C PHE A 96 -7.93 -0.77 7.57
N LEU A 97 -8.38 -1.64 8.47
CA LEU A 97 -7.75 -2.94 8.69
C LEU A 97 -8.25 -3.96 7.66
N ILE A 98 -7.33 -4.62 6.96
CA ILE A 98 -7.62 -5.56 5.88
C ILE A 98 -7.27 -6.97 6.35
N GLU A 99 -8.19 -7.90 6.15
CA GLU A 99 -8.00 -9.33 6.41
C GLU A 99 -8.40 -10.15 5.18
N ILE A 100 -7.44 -10.81 4.54
CA ILE A 100 -7.66 -11.64 3.35
C ILE A 100 -7.28 -13.09 3.68
N PRO A 101 -8.25 -14.01 3.81
CA PRO A 101 -7.95 -15.44 3.89
C PRO A 101 -7.22 -15.91 2.63
N LEU A 102 -6.03 -16.47 2.78
CA LEU A 102 -5.21 -16.89 1.65
C LEU A 102 -5.78 -18.12 0.97
N GLY A 103 -5.79 -18.06 -0.35
CA GLY A 103 -6.20 -19.14 -1.22
C GLY A 103 -5.10 -20.19 -1.47
N ALA A 104 -5.43 -21.27 -2.17
CA ALA A 104 -4.44 -22.24 -2.65
C ALA A 104 -3.46 -21.62 -3.66
N HIS A 105 -3.89 -20.57 -4.35
CA HIS A 105 -3.12 -19.85 -5.36
C HIS A 105 -3.08 -18.36 -5.03
N GLU A 106 -2.11 -17.68 -5.64
CA GLU A 106 -2.02 -16.23 -5.65
C GLU A 106 -3.33 -15.57 -6.09
N MET A 107 -3.69 -14.47 -5.42
CA MET A 107 -4.94 -13.77 -5.67
C MET A 107 -4.69 -12.27 -5.82
N SER A 108 -5.40 -11.68 -6.78
CA SER A 108 -5.59 -10.23 -6.86
C SER A 108 -6.69 -9.81 -5.88
N VAL A 109 -6.41 -8.73 -5.14
CA VAL A 109 -7.31 -8.05 -4.22
C VAL A 109 -7.44 -6.61 -4.68
N LYS A 110 -8.67 -6.17 -4.90
CA LYS A 110 -8.98 -4.81 -5.33
C LYS A 110 -9.53 -4.02 -4.17
N TYR A 111 -9.21 -2.74 -4.11
CA TYR A 111 -9.77 -1.83 -3.12
C TYR A 111 -10.08 -0.46 -3.70
N ALA A 112 -11.10 0.20 -3.15
CA ALA A 112 -11.41 1.59 -3.47
C ALA A 112 -11.86 2.32 -2.21
N LEU A 113 -11.33 3.52 -1.99
CA LEU A 113 -11.85 4.43 -0.97
C LEU A 113 -13.14 5.07 -1.49
N ASN A 114 -14.24 4.86 -0.78
CA ASN A 114 -15.59 5.28 -1.19
C ASN A 114 -15.91 4.83 -2.63
N GLN A 115 -16.22 5.77 -3.53
CA GLN A 115 -16.43 5.54 -4.96
C GLN A 115 -15.25 6.06 -5.81
N GLY A 116 -14.05 6.09 -5.21
CA GLY A 116 -12.84 6.63 -5.80
C GLY A 116 -12.16 5.67 -6.79
N VAL A 117 -10.86 5.89 -6.99
CA VAL A 117 -10.04 5.08 -7.88
C VAL A 117 -9.92 3.66 -7.32
N MET A 118 -10.06 2.68 -8.22
CA MET A 118 -9.83 1.28 -7.88
C MET A 118 -8.33 0.97 -7.94
N HIS A 119 -7.80 0.47 -6.83
CA HIS A 119 -6.45 -0.03 -6.69
C HIS A 119 -6.47 -1.56 -6.64
N GLU A 120 -5.33 -2.18 -6.93
CA GLU A 120 -5.19 -3.64 -7.00
C GLU A 120 -3.83 -4.06 -6.47
N PHE A 121 -3.79 -5.03 -5.55
CA PHE A 121 -2.57 -5.65 -5.05
C PHE A 121 -2.71 -7.17 -5.02
N PHE A 122 -1.61 -7.88 -4.77
CA PHE A 122 -1.57 -9.34 -4.82
C PHE A 122 -1.16 -9.95 -3.48
N VAL A 123 -1.85 -11.02 -3.09
CA VAL A 123 -1.52 -11.84 -1.92
C VAL A 123 -1.08 -13.24 -2.36
N PRO A 124 -0.10 -13.87 -1.68
CA PRO A 124 0.43 -15.17 -2.10
C PRO A 124 -0.58 -16.29 -1.85
N GLY A 125 -0.41 -17.43 -2.52
CA GLY A 125 -1.07 -18.66 -2.09
C GLY A 125 -0.63 -19.08 -0.69
N SER A 126 -1.47 -19.82 0.04
CA SER A 126 -1.26 -20.24 1.43
C SER A 126 -0.01 -21.10 1.67
N THR A 127 0.46 -21.76 0.60
CA THR A 127 1.67 -22.59 0.57
C THR A 127 2.78 -21.99 -0.32
N GLN A 128 2.57 -20.78 -0.83
CA GLN A 128 3.49 -20.10 -1.71
C GLN A 128 4.38 -19.15 -0.90
N ASN A 129 5.66 -19.06 -1.27
CA ASN A 129 6.54 -18.02 -0.74
C ASN A 129 6.12 -16.64 -1.28
N MET A 130 6.23 -15.62 -0.44
CA MET A 130 6.08 -14.24 -0.90
C MET A 130 7.23 -13.87 -1.82
N ARG A 131 6.88 -13.42 -3.02
CA ARG A 131 7.78 -12.60 -3.85
C ARG A 131 7.81 -11.18 -3.29
N TRP A 132 9.00 -10.68 -3.04
CA TRP A 132 9.21 -9.32 -2.54
C TRP A 132 10.17 -8.58 -3.46
N ALA A 133 10.00 -7.27 -3.53
CA ALA A 133 10.95 -6.35 -4.13
C ALA A 133 11.48 -5.43 -3.02
N ALA A 134 12.71 -4.96 -3.16
CA ALA A 134 13.29 -3.99 -2.23
C ALA A 134 13.81 -2.77 -2.98
N HIS A 135 13.70 -1.62 -2.34
CA HIS A 135 14.27 -0.37 -2.82
C HIS A 135 14.80 0.45 -1.64
N SER A 136 15.86 1.22 -1.88
CA SER A 136 16.50 2.07 -0.89
C SER A 136 16.99 3.34 -1.56
N CYS A 137 17.08 4.44 -0.82
CA CYS A 137 17.72 5.69 -1.26
C CYS A 137 17.20 6.21 -2.61
N ASN A 138 15.90 6.07 -2.90
CA ASN A 138 15.31 6.50 -4.17
C ASN A 138 15.01 8.02 -4.22
N GLY A 139 15.88 8.81 -3.61
CA GLY A 139 15.85 10.27 -3.61
C GLY A 139 17.20 10.85 -4.03
N PHE A 140 17.22 12.09 -4.47
CA PHE A 140 18.45 12.77 -4.85
C PHE A 140 18.97 13.64 -3.69
N SER A 141 20.27 13.56 -3.43
CA SER A 141 20.94 14.54 -2.57
C SER A 141 21.01 15.90 -3.28
N SER A 142 21.24 16.97 -2.52
CA SER A 142 21.32 18.34 -3.05
C SER A 142 22.43 18.56 -4.10
N GLY A 143 23.39 17.63 -4.20
CA GLY A 143 24.48 17.67 -5.18
C GLY A 143 24.19 16.97 -6.50
N ILE A 144 23.03 16.33 -6.66
CA ILE A 144 22.66 15.61 -7.88
C ILE A 144 21.44 16.27 -8.51
N ASN A 145 21.54 16.62 -9.80
CA ASN A 145 20.42 17.14 -10.57
C ASN A 145 19.54 15.97 -11.06
N PRO A 146 18.26 15.87 -10.61
CA PRO A 146 17.37 14.80 -11.05
C PRO A 146 17.14 14.78 -12.57
N ASP A 147 17.31 15.92 -13.23
CA ASP A 147 17.08 16.05 -14.67
C ASP A 147 18.13 15.33 -15.52
N ASP A 148 19.30 15.01 -14.95
CA ASP A 148 20.35 14.25 -15.63
C ASP A 148 19.93 12.80 -15.91
N PHE A 149 18.88 12.32 -15.23
CA PHE A 149 18.33 10.96 -15.37
C PHE A 149 17.07 10.91 -16.23
N LYS A 150 16.61 12.05 -16.75
CA LYS A 150 15.51 12.09 -17.74
C LYS A 150 15.95 11.46 -19.06
N SER A 151 15.04 10.80 -19.75
CA SER A 151 15.29 10.27 -21.09
C SER A 151 14.01 10.27 -21.92
N SER A 152 14.08 9.85 -23.19
CA SER A 152 12.84 9.60 -23.96
C SER A 152 11.95 8.53 -23.35
N ALA A 153 12.48 7.68 -22.45
CA ALA A 153 11.73 6.66 -21.73
C ALA A 153 11.31 7.10 -20.31
N TYR A 154 11.88 8.19 -19.76
CA TYR A 154 11.68 8.63 -18.38
C TYR A 154 11.41 10.13 -18.32
N GLU A 155 10.19 10.53 -17.97
CA GLU A 155 9.80 11.94 -17.87
C GLU A 155 10.52 12.65 -16.72
N THR A 156 10.87 11.89 -15.66
CA THR A 156 11.61 12.38 -14.50
C THR A 156 12.73 11.42 -14.10
N GLY A 157 13.75 11.96 -13.42
CA GLY A 157 14.86 11.15 -12.91
C GLY A 157 14.49 10.12 -11.83
N TYR A 158 13.28 10.22 -11.26
CA TYR A 158 12.78 9.26 -10.26
C TYR A 158 12.11 8.04 -10.90
N ASP A 159 11.73 8.13 -12.18
CA ASP A 159 10.96 7.11 -12.87
C ASP A 159 11.70 5.79 -13.14
N PRO A 160 13.03 5.74 -13.41
CA PRO A 160 13.70 4.51 -13.83
C PRO A 160 13.48 3.31 -12.89
N VAL A 161 13.59 3.52 -11.57
CA VAL A 161 13.39 2.46 -10.57
C VAL A 161 11.94 1.99 -10.56
N TRP A 162 10.98 2.92 -10.61
CA TRP A 162 9.56 2.59 -10.53
C TRP A 162 9.05 1.92 -11.80
N SER A 163 9.50 2.38 -12.97
CA SER A 163 9.16 1.78 -14.25
C SER A 163 9.63 0.33 -14.33
N ASP A 164 10.89 0.04 -14.01
CA ASP A 164 11.43 -1.33 -14.00
C ASP A 164 10.71 -2.23 -12.96
N LEU A 165 10.41 -1.68 -11.77
CA LEU A 165 9.71 -2.43 -10.73
C LEU A 165 8.26 -2.76 -11.14
N LEU A 166 7.56 -1.81 -11.77
CA LEU A 166 6.21 -2.01 -12.27
C LEU A 166 6.15 -2.96 -13.47
N GLU A 167 7.14 -2.91 -14.36
CA GLU A 167 7.28 -3.85 -15.48
C GLU A 167 7.43 -5.28 -14.95
N LYS A 168 8.38 -5.52 -14.05
CA LYS A 168 8.57 -6.84 -13.41
C LYS A 168 7.37 -7.29 -12.60
N HIS A 169 6.68 -6.36 -11.93
CA HIS A 169 5.44 -6.67 -11.21
C HIS A 169 4.33 -7.14 -12.17
N ALA A 170 4.25 -6.56 -13.38
CA ALA A 170 3.27 -6.96 -14.39
C ALA A 170 3.56 -8.35 -14.96
N GLU A 171 4.83 -8.75 -15.06
CA GLU A 171 5.25 -10.10 -15.45
C GLU A 171 4.95 -11.14 -14.35
N SER A 172 5.32 -10.82 -13.11
CA SER A 172 5.11 -11.68 -11.94
C SER A 172 4.87 -10.84 -10.68
N PRO A 173 3.64 -10.83 -10.13
CA PRO A 173 3.31 -9.90 -9.06
C PRO A 173 4.20 -10.03 -7.82
N PHE A 174 4.76 -8.93 -7.35
CA PHE A 174 5.32 -8.86 -6.00
C PHE A 174 4.19 -8.75 -4.97
N HIS A 175 4.37 -9.42 -3.84
CA HIS A 175 3.43 -9.41 -2.72
C HIS A 175 3.79 -8.37 -1.66
N VAL A 176 5.08 -8.06 -1.54
CA VAL A 176 5.60 -7.10 -0.57
C VAL A 176 6.66 -6.22 -1.23
N LEU A 177 6.57 -4.91 -1.01
CA LEU A 177 7.64 -3.97 -1.30
C LEU A 177 8.32 -3.57 0.01
N VAL A 178 9.63 -3.79 0.11
CA VAL A 178 10.42 -3.48 1.30
C VAL A 178 11.24 -2.22 1.05
N GLY A 179 10.99 -1.18 1.84
CA GLY A 179 11.75 0.07 1.78
C GLY A 179 12.90 0.07 2.78
N GLY A 180 14.14 0.22 2.30
CA GLY A 180 15.37 0.14 3.11
C GLY A 180 15.72 1.37 3.97
N GLY A 181 14.76 2.20 4.37
CA GLY A 181 15.04 3.47 5.07
C GLY A 181 15.39 4.63 4.11
N ASP A 182 15.58 5.84 4.66
CA ASP A 182 15.94 7.09 3.95
C ASP A 182 15.08 7.39 2.70
N GLN A 183 13.79 7.06 2.78
CA GLN A 183 12.84 7.40 1.73
C GLN A 183 12.44 8.86 1.90
N ILE A 184 11.95 9.22 3.09
CA ILE A 184 11.49 10.57 3.38
C ILE A 184 12.69 11.33 3.94
N TYR A 185 13.48 11.96 3.06
CA TYR A 185 14.56 12.90 3.40
C TYR A 185 14.00 14.12 4.16
N CYS A 186 13.62 13.89 5.42
CA CYS A 186 13.03 14.85 6.36
C CYS A 186 14.08 15.43 7.33
N ASP A 187 15.30 14.92 7.29
CA ASP A 187 16.44 15.30 8.14
C ASP A 187 16.83 16.77 7.98
N GLY A 188 16.71 17.33 6.77
CA GLY A 188 16.98 18.75 6.50
C GLY A 188 15.83 19.73 6.80
N TYR A 189 14.64 19.26 7.18
CA TYR A 189 13.41 20.10 7.27
C TYR A 189 12.86 20.28 8.70
N VAL A 190 13.57 19.79 9.71
CA VAL A 190 13.25 20.10 11.12
C VAL A 190 13.91 21.42 11.52
N GLU A 191 13.58 22.50 10.82
CA GLU A 191 13.62 23.83 11.46
C GLU A 191 12.35 24.01 12.29
N PRO A 192 12.30 24.92 13.29
CA PRO A 192 11.18 25.06 14.23
C PRO A 192 9.82 25.47 13.61
N GLN A 193 9.69 25.41 12.27
CA GLN A 193 8.52 25.76 11.47
C GLN A 193 8.25 24.72 10.36
N GLY A 194 8.57 23.44 10.59
CA GLY A 194 8.28 22.35 9.66
C GLY A 194 6.77 22.17 9.42
N ASP A 195 6.26 22.82 8.38
CA ASP A 195 4.85 22.78 7.99
C ASP A 195 4.45 21.35 7.60
N ALA A 196 3.30 20.86 8.08
CA ALA A 196 2.69 19.60 7.61
C ALA A 196 2.65 19.51 6.09
N GLN A 197 2.56 20.66 5.43
CA GLN A 197 2.58 20.82 3.99
C GLN A 197 3.86 20.27 3.35
N SER A 198 5.02 20.38 4.02
CA SER A 198 6.30 19.83 3.54
C SER A 198 6.30 18.30 3.62
N ILE A 199 5.82 17.74 4.73
CA ILE A 199 5.63 16.29 4.88
C ILE A 199 4.65 15.78 3.82
N CYS A 200 3.49 16.43 3.68
CA CYS A 200 2.50 16.09 2.65
C CYS A 200 3.04 16.28 1.22
N ASN A 201 3.89 17.28 0.96
CA ASN A 201 4.50 17.51 -0.35
C ASN A 201 5.59 16.47 -0.65
N GLN A 202 6.39 16.05 0.33
CA GLN A 202 7.38 14.99 0.17
C GLN A 202 6.69 13.63 -0.04
N PHE A 203 5.67 13.31 0.77
CA PHE A 203 4.78 12.17 0.51
C PHE A 203 4.15 12.28 -0.88
N ARG A 204 3.74 13.47 -1.31
CA ARG A 204 3.18 13.71 -2.63
C ARG A 204 4.22 13.55 -3.73
N ILE A 205 5.49 13.93 -3.59
CA ILE A 205 6.54 13.71 -4.59
C ILE A 205 6.83 12.21 -4.71
N MET A 206 7.02 11.52 -3.58
CA MET A 206 7.22 10.07 -3.57
C MET A 206 6.02 9.33 -4.13
N GLN A 207 4.80 9.75 -3.79
CA GLN A 207 3.56 9.18 -4.32
C GLN A 207 3.20 9.65 -5.73
N HIS A 208 3.66 10.81 -6.22
CA HIS A 208 3.41 11.25 -7.60
C HIS A 208 4.20 10.40 -8.57
N HIS A 209 5.39 9.91 -8.16
CA HIS A 209 6.17 8.92 -8.90
C HIS A 209 5.78 7.46 -8.55
N ALA A 210 5.42 7.17 -7.30
CA ALA A 210 4.91 5.86 -6.87
C ALA A 210 3.40 5.67 -7.07
N ARG A 211 2.72 6.58 -7.81
CA ARG A 211 1.25 6.62 -8.00
C ARG A 211 0.69 5.34 -8.62
N ALA A 212 1.56 4.53 -9.22
CA ALA A 212 1.24 3.19 -9.69
C ALA A 212 1.82 2.07 -8.81
N GLY A 213 2.87 2.30 -8.02
CA GLY A 213 3.57 1.25 -7.25
C GLY A 213 3.06 1.07 -5.82
N ALA A 214 3.03 2.12 -5.02
CA ALA A 214 2.79 2.02 -3.57
C ALA A 214 1.34 1.69 -3.18
N THR A 215 0.38 1.94 -4.08
CA THR A 215 -1.02 1.48 -3.92
C THR A 215 -1.28 0.12 -4.54
N ARG A 216 -0.34 -0.40 -5.36
CA ARG A 216 -0.42 -1.73 -5.96
C ARG A 216 0.40 -2.79 -5.22
N LEU A 217 1.34 -2.33 -4.40
CA LEU A 217 2.24 -3.16 -3.62
C LEU A 217 2.01 -2.87 -2.16
N ALA A 218 1.84 -3.93 -1.36
CA ALA A 218 1.81 -3.76 0.08
C ALA A 218 3.22 -3.45 0.58
N CYS A 219 3.41 -2.28 1.18
CA CYS A 219 4.71 -1.88 1.71
C CYS A 219 4.94 -2.47 3.10
N TYR A 220 6.16 -2.94 3.35
CA TYR A 220 6.66 -3.29 4.68
C TYR A 220 7.76 -2.30 5.07
N GLN A 221 7.66 -1.78 6.29
CA GLN A 221 8.68 -0.93 6.89
C GLN A 221 8.99 -1.48 8.28
N GLU A 222 10.27 -1.82 8.52
CA GLU A 222 10.72 -2.19 9.85
C GLU A 222 10.53 -1.02 10.80
N GLY A 223 9.91 -1.28 11.95
CA GLY A 223 9.85 -0.29 13.02
C GLY A 223 11.26 -0.05 13.55
N LEU A 224 11.73 1.19 13.46
CA LEU A 224 12.93 1.62 14.19
C LEU A 224 12.70 1.37 15.68
N LYS A 225 13.22 0.26 16.20
CA LYS A 225 13.52 0.16 17.63
C LYS A 225 14.67 1.12 17.87
N GLN A 226 14.37 2.30 18.43
CA GLN A 226 15.38 3.08 19.14
C GLN A 226 15.73 2.31 20.42
N ASP A 227 16.53 1.26 20.29
CA ASP A 227 17.20 0.67 21.43
C ASP A 227 18.37 1.61 21.77
N GLY A 228 18.15 2.43 22.79
CA GLY A 228 19.12 3.36 23.31
C GLY A 228 20.38 2.64 23.77
N LEU A 229 21.44 2.73 22.96
CA LEU A 229 22.80 2.43 23.38
C LEU A 229 23.54 3.75 23.53
N SER A 230 23.61 4.21 24.78
CA SER A 230 24.60 5.17 25.24
C SER A 230 25.98 4.56 25.03
N CYS A 231 26.77 5.15 24.13
CA CYS A 231 28.22 4.95 24.10
C CYS A 231 28.84 5.85 25.17
N ASN A 232 29.11 5.28 26.35
CA ASN A 232 30.13 5.78 27.27
C ASN A 232 31.34 4.87 27.13
N GLY A 233 32.50 5.46 26.86
CA GLY A 233 33.80 4.80 26.76
C GLY A 233 34.80 5.65 25.99
#